data_AF-A0A1I6QB76-F1
#
_entry.id   AF-A0A1I6QB76-F1
#
_cell.length_a   1.000
_cell.length_b   1.000
_cell.length_c   1.000
_cell.angle_alpha   90.00
_cell.angle_beta   90.00
_cell.angle_gamma   90.00
#
_symmetry.space_group_name_H-M   'P 1'
#
loop_
_entity.id
_entity.type
_entity.pdbx_description
1 polymer ?
#
loop_
_entity_poly.entity_id
_entity_poly.type
_entity_poly.pdbx_seq_one_letter_code
_entity_poly.pdbx_strand_id
1 'polypeptide(L)'
;MKPKTIIFSIITALVLIILFNNKEEATFWFFGEIRTSKLLILGIFFLLGVIAGGLLFRRKKKHPKEYIISNTIENENTIQEDSDSHLSEEDRKFLGKE
;
A
#
# COMPACT_ATOMS: atom_id res chain seq x y z
N MET A 1 15.53 5.31 -13.58
CA MET A 1 14.88 6.05 -12.47
C MET A 1 13.49 6.47 -12.92
N LYS A 2 12.45 6.38 -12.06
CA LYS A 2 11.11 6.83 -12.45
C LYS A 2 11.06 8.37 -12.37
N PRO A 3 10.32 9.08 -13.24
CA PRO A 3 10.25 10.55 -13.22
C PRO A 3 9.88 11.13 -11.85
N LYS A 4 8.98 10.44 -11.14
CA LYS A 4 8.60 10.76 -9.76
C LYS A 4 9.78 10.81 -8.77
N THR A 5 10.82 10.02 -8.98
CA THR A 5 12.02 10.01 -8.12
C THR A 5 12.86 11.26 -8.34
N ILE A 6 12.98 11.71 -9.59
CA ILE A 6 13.71 12.94 -9.95
C ILE A 6 13.01 14.16 -9.35
N ILE A 7 11.68 14.24 -9.52
CA ILE A 7 10.87 15.33 -8.95
C ILE A 7 11.01 15.38 -7.43
N PHE A 8 10.91 14.23 -6.76
CA PHE A 8 11.07 14.15 -5.30
C PHE A 8 12.49 14.57 -4.85
N SER A 9 13.52 14.18 -5.61
CA SER A 9 14.90 14.58 -5.33
C SER A 9 15.10 16.09 -5.44
N ILE A 10 14.52 16.74 -6.45
CA ILE A 10 14.60 18.20 -6.63
C ILE A 10 13.90 18.92 -5.48
N ILE A 11 12.69 18.48 -5.12
CA ILE A 11 11.94 19.06 -3.99
C ILE A 11 12.72 18.90 -2.69
N THR A 12 13.30 17.72 -2.45
CA THR A 12 14.08 17.46 -1.24
C THR A 12 15.33 18.34 -1.18
N ALA A 13 16.03 18.53 -2.31
CA ALA A 13 17.20 19.40 -2.39
C ALA A 13 16.83 20.87 -2.09
N LEU A 14 15.72 21.37 -2.65
CA LEU A 14 15.22 22.71 -2.35
C LEU A 14 14.90 22.90 -0.87
N VAL A 15 14.20 21.92 -0.27
CA VAL A 15 13.89 21.95 1.17
C VAL A 15 15.18 22.02 1.99
N LEU A 16 16.19 21.20 1.67
CA LEU A 16 17.47 21.22 2.39
C LEU A 16 18.20 22.56 2.27
N ILE A 17 18.20 23.18 1.08
CA ILE A 17 18.81 24.50 0.88
C ILE A 17 18.12 25.55 1.76
N ILE A 18 16.78 25.57 1.77
CA ILE A 18 16.01 26.48 2.63
C ILE A 18 16.32 26.22 4.10
N LEU A 19 16.39 24.94 4.50
CA LEU A 19 16.72 24.53 5.85
C LEU A 19 18.09 25.07 6.27
N PHE A 20 19.13 24.83 5.45
CA PHE A 20 20.49 25.26 5.74
C PHE A 20 20.70 26.76 5.71
N ASN A 21 19.87 27.50 4.97
CA ASN A 21 19.92 28.96 4.95
C ASN A 21 19.25 29.57 6.20
N ASN A 22 18.34 28.84 6.86
CA ASN A 22 17.58 29.35 8.01
C ASN A 22 18.25 29.06 9.38
N LYS A 23 19.51 29.50 9.57
CA LYS A 23 20.29 29.25 10.80
C LYS A 23 19.99 30.19 11.98
N GLU A 24 19.04 31.08 11.84
CA GLU A 24 18.71 32.05 12.88
C GLU A 24 18.20 31.37 14.15
N GLU A 25 18.48 32.01 15.29
CA GLU A 25 17.92 31.60 16.58
C GLU A 25 16.44 32.02 16.66
N ALA A 26 15.61 31.15 17.24
CA ALA A 26 14.24 31.45 17.62
C ALA A 26 13.97 31.01 19.06
N THR A 27 13.09 31.74 19.71
CA THR A 27 12.52 31.31 20.98
C THR A 27 11.46 30.26 20.68
N PHE A 28 11.67 29.04 21.17
CA PHE A 28 10.71 27.96 21.04
C PHE A 28 9.91 27.85 22.33
N TRP A 29 8.57 27.95 22.28
CA TRP A 29 7.73 28.03 23.48
C TRP A 29 7.34 26.66 24.07
N PHE A 30 7.43 25.58 23.30
CA PHE A 30 6.88 24.27 23.66
C PHE A 30 7.54 23.59 24.87
N PHE A 31 8.79 23.96 25.21
CA PHE A 31 9.53 23.41 26.36
C PHE A 31 10.00 24.52 27.34
N GLY A 32 9.26 25.64 27.42
CA GLY A 32 9.72 26.89 28.06
C GLY A 32 10.46 27.79 27.08
N GLU A 33 10.81 29.04 27.44
CA GLU A 33 11.49 29.99 26.55
C GLU A 33 12.96 29.59 26.28
N ILE A 34 13.15 28.58 25.42
CA ILE A 34 14.48 28.10 25.05
C ILE A 34 14.83 28.72 23.70
N ARG A 35 15.98 29.41 23.65
CA ARG A 35 16.58 29.85 22.39
C ARG A 35 17.24 28.66 21.71
N THR A 36 16.71 28.28 20.57
CA THR A 36 17.22 27.18 19.74
C THR A 36 17.28 27.63 18.29
N SER A 37 18.02 26.92 17.43
CA SER A 37 18.06 27.29 16.01
C SER A 37 16.76 26.92 15.30
N LYS A 38 16.23 27.84 14.48
CA LYS A 38 15.06 27.58 13.62
C LYS A 38 15.27 26.36 12.74
N LEU A 39 16.50 26.18 12.26
CA LEU A 39 16.94 25.02 11.49
C LEU A 39 16.66 23.69 12.23
N LEU A 40 16.97 23.62 13.52
CA LEU A 40 16.79 22.39 14.31
C LEU A 40 15.31 22.09 14.51
N ILE A 41 14.51 23.09 14.87
CA ILE A 41 13.05 22.96 14.96
C ILE A 41 12.48 22.49 13.63
N LEU A 42 12.78 23.20 12.55
CA LEU A 42 12.20 22.94 11.23
C LEU A 42 12.64 21.57 10.69
N GLY A 43 13.89 21.17 10.94
CA GLY A 43 14.40 19.85 10.57
C GLY A 43 13.72 18.69 11.29
N ILE A 44 13.49 18.82 12.61
CA ILE A 44 12.79 17.79 13.39
C ILE A 44 11.33 17.68 12.94
N PHE A 45 10.61 18.79 12.81
CA PHE A 45 9.21 18.76 12.35
C PHE A 45 9.09 18.26 10.91
N PHE A 46 10.03 18.63 10.03
CA PHE A 46 10.09 18.09 8.68
C PHE A 46 10.28 16.56 8.70
N LEU A 47 11.23 16.05 9.51
CA LEU A 47 11.47 14.62 9.62
C LEU A 47 10.24 13.87 10.18
N LEU A 48 9.60 14.42 11.21
CA LEU A 48 8.35 13.89 11.74
C LEU A 48 7.24 13.87 10.68
N GLY A 49 7.12 14.94 9.88
CA GLY A 49 6.17 15.02 8.77
C GLY A 49 6.46 13.99 7.67
N VAL A 50 7.73 13.76 7.34
CA VAL A 50 8.15 12.73 6.37
C VAL A 50 7.86 11.32 6.90
N ILE A 51 8.11 11.05 8.19
CA ILE A 51 7.83 9.75 8.81
C ILE A 51 6.31 9.53 8.89
N ALA A 52 5.55 10.51 9.39
CA ALA A 52 4.10 10.42 9.52
C ALA A 52 3.44 10.29 8.15
N GLY A 53 3.81 11.13 7.19
CA GLY A 53 3.36 11.04 5.81
C GLY A 53 3.77 9.71 5.18
N GLY A 54 5.01 9.27 5.37
CA GLY A 54 5.50 7.98 4.90
C GLY A 54 4.71 6.81 5.47
N LEU A 55 4.29 6.87 6.73
CA LEU A 55 3.46 5.86 7.38
C LEU A 55 2.01 5.90 6.89
N LEU A 56 1.43 7.09 6.70
CA LEU A 56 0.07 7.27 6.20
C LEU A 56 -0.08 6.87 4.73
N PHE A 57 0.90 7.26 3.91
CA PHE A 57 1.00 6.89 2.49
C PHE A 57 1.67 5.54 2.28
N ARG A 58 2.04 4.82 3.35
CA ARG A 58 2.50 3.43 3.25
C ARG A 58 1.33 2.63 2.73
N ARG A 59 1.26 2.48 1.40
CA ARG A 59 0.24 1.68 0.72
C ARG A 59 0.12 0.38 1.49
N LYS A 60 -1.00 0.20 2.20
CA LYS A 60 -1.38 -1.11 2.70
C LYS A 60 -1.27 -2.00 1.48
N LYS A 61 -0.39 -3.01 1.54
CA LYS A 61 -0.22 -3.97 0.46
C LYS A 61 -1.64 -4.35 0.07
N LYS A 62 -2.06 -4.01 -1.16
CA LYS A 62 -3.33 -4.53 -1.66
C LYS A 62 -3.20 -6.02 -1.40
N HIS A 63 -4.10 -6.58 -0.61
CA HIS A 63 -4.20 -8.03 -0.48
C HIS A 63 -3.99 -8.58 -1.89
N PRO A 64 -3.13 -9.60 -2.08
CA PRO A 64 -3.04 -10.22 -3.39
C PRO A 64 -4.48 -10.46 -3.79
N LYS A 65 -4.90 -9.84 -4.90
CA LYS A 65 -6.16 -10.22 -5.52
C LYS A 65 -5.95 -11.69 -5.75
N GLU A 66 -6.59 -12.52 -4.93
CA GLU A 66 -6.52 -13.95 -5.06
C GLU A 66 -6.84 -14.23 -6.53
N TYR A 67 -5.89 -14.91 -7.14
CA TYR A 67 -5.86 -15.16 -8.55
C TYR A 67 -7.10 -16.01 -8.88
N ILE A 68 -8.04 -15.40 -9.59
CA ILE A 68 -8.71 -15.93 -10.78
C ILE A 68 -8.72 -17.48 -10.81
N ILE A 69 -9.88 -18.09 -10.51
CA ILE A 69 -10.16 -19.43 -11.04
C ILE A 69 -10.49 -19.22 -12.52
N SER A 70 -9.46 -19.10 -13.36
CA SER A 70 -9.60 -19.26 -14.79
C SER A 70 -9.68 -20.76 -15.03
N ASN A 71 -10.89 -21.32 -14.92
CA ASN A 71 -11.19 -22.58 -15.57
C ASN A 71 -11.26 -22.30 -17.08
N THR A 72 -10.12 -22.00 -17.69
CA THR A 72 -9.90 -22.26 -19.11
C THR A 72 -9.17 -23.59 -19.16
N ILE A 73 -9.94 -24.66 -18.94
CA ILE A 73 -9.60 -25.95 -19.53
C ILE A 73 -10.05 -25.81 -20.99
N GLU A 74 -9.19 -25.25 -21.84
CA GLU A 74 -9.20 -25.65 -23.25
C GLU A 74 -8.51 -27.01 -23.30
N ASN A 75 -9.32 -28.00 -22.95
CA ASN A 75 -9.21 -29.37 -23.42
C ASN A 75 -10.67 -29.82 -23.55
N GLU A 76 -11.26 -29.42 -24.67
CA GLU A 76 -12.55 -29.84 -25.20
C GLU A 76 -12.72 -31.36 -25.13
N ASN A 77 -13.14 -31.89 -23.97
CA ASN A 77 -13.72 -33.23 -23.79
C ASN A 77 -14.25 -33.41 -22.35
N THR A 78 -15.25 -32.65 -21.91
CA THR A 78 -16.19 -33.21 -20.92
C THR A 78 -17.55 -32.55 -21.05
N ILE A 79 -18.45 -33.31 -21.65
CA ILE A 79 -19.87 -33.09 -21.74
C ILE A 79 -20.39 -32.91 -20.31
N GLN A 80 -20.96 -31.74 -19.99
CA GLN A 80 -21.89 -31.60 -18.87
C GLN A 80 -23.17 -32.34 -19.25
N GLU A 81 -23.13 -33.66 -19.10
CA GLU A 81 -24.31 -34.47 -18.81
C GLU A 81 -24.70 -34.08 -17.37
N ASP A 82 -25.93 -33.71 -17.02
CA ASP A 82 -27.11 -34.60 -17.02
C ASP A 82 -26.80 -36.10 -16.82
N SER A 83 -25.66 -36.43 -16.19
CA SER A 83 -25.09 -37.78 -16.07
C SER A 83 -25.72 -38.58 -14.94
N ASP A 84 -26.51 -37.93 -14.08
CA ASP A 84 -27.32 -38.66 -13.11
C ASP A 84 -28.52 -39.34 -13.81
N SER A 85 -28.85 -38.98 -15.06
CA SER A 85 -29.99 -39.54 -15.81
C SER A 85 -29.87 -41.04 -16.12
N HIS A 86 -28.64 -41.58 -16.22
CA HIS A 86 -28.38 -43.00 -16.43
C HIS A 86 -28.35 -43.82 -15.12
N LEU A 87 -28.27 -43.16 -13.96
CA LEU A 87 -28.30 -43.84 -12.68
C LEU A 87 -29.71 -44.34 -12.36
N SER A 88 -29.81 -45.58 -11.85
CA SER A 88 -31.08 -46.11 -11.34
C SER A 88 -31.55 -45.30 -10.13
N GLU A 89 -32.86 -45.32 -9.84
CA GLU A 89 -33.42 -44.60 -8.69
C GLU A 89 -32.76 -45.03 -7.36
N GLU A 90 -32.35 -46.29 -7.27
CA GLU A 90 -31.66 -46.84 -6.10
C GLU A 90 -30.26 -46.24 -5.92
N ASP A 91 -29.51 -46.06 -7.03
CA ASP A 91 -28.16 -45.48 -7.01
C ASP A 91 -28.17 -43.99 -6.61
N ARG A 92 -29.18 -43.24 -7.07
CA ARG A 92 -29.34 -41.82 -6.71
C ARG A 92 -29.58 -41.63 -5.21
N LYS A 93 -30.40 -42.52 -4.64
CA LYS A 93 -30.68 -42.53 -3.20
C LYS A 93 -29.45 -42.86 -2.36
N PHE A 94 -28.60 -43.79 -2.81
CA PHE A 94 -27.35 -44.11 -2.12
C PHE A 94 -26.40 -42.90 -2.05
N LEU A 95 -26.40 -42.05 -3.07
CA LEU A 95 -25.56 -40.85 -3.15
C LEU A 95 -26.14 -39.63 -2.40
N GLY A 96 -27.33 -39.75 -1.80
CA GLY A 96 -27.98 -38.66 -1.07
C GLY A 96 -28.40 -37.48 -1.96
N LYS A 97 -28.51 -37.72 -3.27
CA LYS A 97 -29.08 -36.78 -4.23
C LYS A 97 -30.55 -37.15 -4.42
N GLU A 98 -31.43 -36.53 -3.63
CA GLU A 98 -32.89 -36.61 -3.79
C GLU A 98 -33.43 -35.36 -4.52
#